data_AF-A0A8S8YZK3-F1
#
_entry.id   AF-A0A8S8YZK3-F1
#
_cell.length_a   1.000
_cell.length_b   1.000
_cell.length_c   1.000
_cell.angle_alpha   90.00
_cell.angle_beta   90.00
_cell.angle_gamma   90.00
#
_symmetry.space_group_name_H-M   'P 1'
#
loop_
_entity.id
_entity.type
_entity.pdbx_description
1 polymer ?
#
loop_
_entity_poly.entity_id
_entity_poly.type
_entity_poly.pdbx_seq_one_letter_code
_entity_poly.pdbx_strand_id
1 'polypeptide(L)'
;MSDSDDIQNIHGRYKFTLINPASFYISLIFSVVTASIISALTIFIYLESGEIIFALPAVIAVLLAIQYFDSRFTRHKEYSKSLHMSLFGNVLWFITVVGGIIGSALLSKELSVFYIAVGMYIFASFRIGIMTTTLGISLKKSCVLCFVQPLAMFLILIPMTCGRFFMIYSH
;
A
#
# COMPACT_ATOMS: atom_id res chain seq x y z
N MET A 1 1.21 -51.16 5.59
CA MET A 1 0.59 -50.17 4.68
C MET A 1 0.47 -48.87 5.49
N SER A 2 1.57 -48.12 5.58
CA SER A 2 1.70 -46.93 6.45
C SER A 2 2.75 -45.92 5.95
N ASP A 3 3.59 -46.26 4.97
CA ASP A 3 4.63 -45.35 4.45
C ASP A 3 4.08 -44.14 3.67
N SER A 4 2.95 -44.29 2.98
CA SER A 4 2.40 -43.22 2.14
C SER A 4 1.91 -42.01 2.93
N ASP A 5 1.35 -42.24 4.12
CA ASP A 5 0.80 -41.18 4.98
C ASP A 5 1.91 -40.39 5.68
N ASP A 6 3.02 -41.02 6.06
CA ASP A 6 4.17 -40.35 6.66
C ASP A 6 4.89 -39.44 5.65
N ILE A 7 5.00 -39.87 4.38
CA ILE A 7 5.60 -39.07 3.31
C ILE A 7 4.71 -37.85 2.99
N GLN A 8 3.39 -38.01 2.98
CA GLN A 8 2.46 -36.89 2.80
C GLN A 8 2.50 -35.91 3.99
N ASN A 9 2.67 -36.40 5.21
CA ASN A 9 2.77 -35.57 6.41
C ASN A 9 4.08 -34.76 6.46
N ILE A 10 5.18 -35.30 5.93
CA ILE A 10 6.46 -34.57 5.77
C ILE A 10 6.33 -33.47 4.71
N HIS A 11 5.69 -33.73 3.56
CA HIS A 11 5.39 -32.70 2.56
C HIS A 11 4.37 -31.65 3.06
N GLY A 12 3.41 -32.06 3.89
CA GLY A 12 2.47 -31.17 4.57
C GLY A 12 3.14 -30.24 5.57
N ARG A 13 4.09 -30.75 6.39
CA ARG A 13 4.95 -29.92 7.25
C ARG A 13 5.80 -28.97 6.45
N TYR A 14 6.40 -29.38 5.33
CA TYR A 14 7.15 -28.46 4.46
C TYR A 14 6.28 -27.35 3.88
N LYS A 15 5.02 -27.63 3.49
CA LYS A 15 4.05 -26.58 3.10
C LYS A 15 3.70 -25.65 4.26
N PHE A 16 3.58 -26.18 5.49
CA PHE A 16 3.34 -25.39 6.70
C PHE A 16 4.57 -24.56 7.12
N THR A 17 5.77 -25.02 6.80
CA THR A 17 7.03 -24.25 7.00
C THR A 17 7.27 -23.26 5.85
N LEU A 18 6.57 -23.43 4.71
CA LEU A 18 6.46 -22.46 3.62
C LEU A 18 5.37 -21.41 3.85
N ILE A 19 4.70 -21.40 5.01
CA ILE A 19 4.13 -20.16 5.57
C ILE A 19 5.31 -19.29 6.03
N ASN A 20 6.17 -18.98 5.08
CA ASN A 20 7.15 -17.95 5.20
C ASN A 20 6.33 -16.67 5.38
N PRO A 21 6.57 -15.85 6.42
CA PRO A 21 6.06 -14.48 6.41
C PRO A 21 6.45 -13.75 5.13
N ALA A 22 7.48 -14.22 4.39
CA ALA A 22 7.84 -13.81 3.03
C ALA A 22 7.05 -14.46 1.86
N SER A 23 5.88 -15.05 2.13
CA SER A 23 5.04 -15.70 1.12
C SER A 23 4.21 -14.67 0.34
N PHE A 24 4.45 -14.63 -0.97
CA PHE A 24 3.80 -13.74 -1.95
C PHE A 24 2.30 -13.48 -1.69
N TYR A 25 1.52 -14.54 -1.49
CA TYR A 25 0.06 -14.43 -1.32
C TYR A 25 -0.33 -13.76 0.00
N ILE A 26 0.41 -14.04 1.08
CA ILE A 26 0.16 -13.45 2.39
C ILE A 26 0.44 -11.95 2.33
N SER A 27 1.58 -11.54 1.78
CA SER A 27 1.94 -10.12 1.67
C SER A 27 0.98 -9.35 0.78
N LEU A 28 0.50 -9.97 -0.30
CA LEU A 28 -0.51 -9.40 -1.18
C LEU A 28 -1.83 -9.16 -0.44
N ILE A 29 -2.36 -10.19 0.24
CA ILE A 29 -3.62 -10.09 0.98
C ILE A 29 -3.54 -9.00 2.05
N PHE A 30 -2.48 -9.00 2.87
CA PHE A 30 -2.29 -7.97 3.89
C PHE A 30 -2.13 -6.57 3.29
N SER A 31 -1.48 -6.45 2.13
CA SER A 31 -1.32 -5.17 1.44
C SER A 31 -2.66 -4.66 0.92
N VAL A 32 -3.53 -5.53 0.40
CA VAL A 32 -4.88 -5.16 -0.02
C VAL A 32 -5.72 -4.78 1.20
N VAL A 33 -5.69 -5.56 2.28
CA VAL A 33 -6.45 -5.28 3.51
C VAL A 33 -6.05 -3.93 4.10
N THR A 34 -4.75 -3.66 4.24
CA THR A 34 -4.26 -2.38 4.79
C THR A 34 -4.63 -1.19 3.89
N ALA A 35 -4.47 -1.31 2.58
CA ALA A 35 -4.90 -0.27 1.63
C ALA A 35 -6.42 -0.03 1.67
N SER A 36 -7.22 -1.08 1.80
CA SER A 36 -8.68 -0.98 1.94
C SER A 36 -9.07 -0.26 3.23
N ILE A 37 -8.40 -0.55 4.35
CA ILE A 37 -8.64 0.15 5.63
C ILE A 37 -8.26 1.62 5.54
N ILE A 38 -7.09 1.95 4.95
CA ILE A 38 -6.68 3.35 4.73
C ILE A 38 -7.73 4.07 3.88
N SER A 39 -8.21 3.42 2.82
CA SER A 39 -9.21 3.98 1.92
C SER A 39 -10.54 4.22 2.63
N ALA A 40 -11.02 3.23 3.37
CA ALA A 40 -12.26 3.33 4.15
C ALA A 40 -12.18 4.43 5.21
N LEU A 41 -11.07 4.53 5.95
CA LEU A 41 -10.84 5.60 6.92
C LEU A 41 -10.80 6.97 6.26
N THR A 42 -10.08 7.10 5.14
CA THR A 42 -9.97 8.36 4.41
C THR A 42 -11.34 8.81 3.89
N ILE A 43 -12.11 7.88 3.33
CA ILE A 43 -13.44 8.20 2.82
C ILE A 43 -14.38 8.57 3.97
N PHE A 44 -14.39 7.81 5.06
CA PHE A 44 -15.25 8.11 6.22
C PHE A 44 -14.95 9.48 6.86
N ILE A 45 -13.69 9.93 6.80
CA ILE A 45 -13.26 11.21 7.37
C ILE A 45 -13.45 12.38 6.39
N TYR A 46 -13.23 12.18 5.08
CA TYR A 46 -13.10 13.28 4.11
C TYR A 46 -14.07 13.24 2.91
N LEU A 47 -14.64 12.11 2.52
CA LEU A 47 -15.53 11.99 1.36
C LEU A 47 -16.97 11.69 1.79
N GLU A 48 -17.95 12.20 1.02
CA GLU A 48 -19.33 11.75 1.18
C GLU A 48 -19.47 10.27 0.80
N SER A 49 -20.27 9.52 1.55
CA SER A 49 -20.38 8.06 1.52
C SER A 49 -20.72 7.45 0.15
N GLY A 50 -21.21 8.25 -0.80
CA GLY A 50 -21.54 7.82 -2.17
C GLY A 50 -20.33 7.48 -3.05
N GLU A 51 -19.14 7.99 -2.76
CA GLU A 51 -17.94 7.76 -3.59
C GLU A 51 -17.18 6.47 -3.23
N ILE A 52 -17.55 5.80 -2.12
CA ILE A 52 -16.92 4.54 -1.66
C ILE A 52 -16.90 3.47 -2.74
N ILE A 53 -18.01 3.34 -3.47
CA ILE A 53 -18.22 2.28 -4.45
C ILE A 53 -17.21 2.40 -5.61
N PHE A 54 -16.69 3.60 -5.89
CA PHE A 54 -15.73 3.84 -6.96
C PHE A 54 -14.30 4.00 -6.45
N ALA A 55 -14.10 4.71 -5.33
CA ALA A 55 -12.76 4.98 -4.79
C ALA A 55 -12.07 3.70 -4.27
N LEU A 56 -12.80 2.84 -3.54
CA LEU A 56 -12.21 1.65 -2.92
C LEU A 56 -11.72 0.62 -3.98
N PRO A 57 -12.52 0.23 -4.99
CA PRO A 57 -12.02 -0.63 -6.06
C PRO A 57 -10.90 0.01 -6.88
N ALA A 58 -10.93 1.33 -7.09
CA ALA A 58 -9.90 2.04 -7.84
C ALA A 58 -8.54 2.01 -7.13
N VAL A 59 -8.49 2.23 -5.80
CA VAL A 59 -7.24 2.13 -5.02
C VAL A 59 -6.68 0.71 -5.07
N ILE A 60 -7.53 -0.31 -4.92
CA ILE A 60 -7.11 -1.71 -5.02
C ILE A 60 -6.57 -2.02 -6.42
N ALA A 61 -7.28 -1.57 -7.47
CA ALA A 61 -6.85 -1.77 -8.86
C ALA A 61 -5.49 -1.13 -9.14
N VAL A 62 -5.25 0.10 -8.66
CA VAL A 62 -3.94 0.77 -8.79
C VAL A 62 -2.84 0.02 -8.04
N LEU A 63 -3.12 -0.41 -6.81
CA LEU A 63 -2.17 -1.18 -6.01
C LEU A 63 -1.77 -2.47 -6.75
N LEU A 64 -2.75 -3.22 -7.27
CA LEU A 64 -2.50 -4.46 -8.00
C LEU A 64 -1.79 -4.21 -9.34
N ALA A 65 -2.18 -3.17 -10.08
CA ALA A 65 -1.56 -2.82 -11.36
C ALA A 65 -0.09 -2.44 -11.19
N ILE A 66 0.25 -1.66 -10.17
CA ILE A 66 1.63 -1.23 -9.94
C ILE A 66 2.45 -2.39 -9.35
N GLN A 67 1.90 -3.20 -8.45
CA GLN A 67 2.57 -4.42 -7.98
C GLN A 67 2.83 -5.41 -9.13
N TYR A 68 1.90 -5.52 -10.07
CA TYR A 68 2.09 -6.32 -11.29
C TYR A 68 3.20 -5.74 -12.19
N PHE A 69 3.24 -4.42 -12.37
CA PHE A 69 4.30 -3.76 -13.13
C PHE A 69 5.68 -3.94 -12.48
N ASP A 70 5.75 -3.81 -11.15
CA ASP A 70 6.95 -4.09 -10.37
C ASP A 70 7.42 -5.54 -10.54
N SER A 71 6.48 -6.49 -10.64
CA SER A 71 6.76 -7.91 -10.94
C SER A 71 7.46 -8.12 -12.28
N ARG A 72 7.07 -7.37 -13.30
CA ARG A 72 7.68 -7.46 -14.63
C ARG A 72 9.06 -6.80 -14.66
N PHE A 73 9.27 -5.79 -13.83
CA PHE A 73 10.53 -5.06 -13.77
C PHE A 73 11.61 -5.77 -12.93
N THR A 74 11.22 -6.48 -11.86
CA THR A 74 12.16 -7.27 -11.04
C THR A 74 12.23 -8.73 -11.51
N ARG A 75 13.43 -9.30 -11.65
CA ARG A 75 13.62 -10.73 -11.97
C ARG A 75 12.84 -11.60 -10.98
N HIS A 76 12.21 -12.69 -11.44
CA HIS A 76 11.31 -13.56 -10.66
C HIS A 76 11.78 -13.96 -9.24
N LYS A 77 13.10 -14.01 -8.97
CA LYS A 77 13.65 -14.31 -7.63
C LYS A 77 13.53 -13.17 -6.61
N GLU A 78 13.35 -11.92 -7.04
CA GLU A 78 13.32 -10.73 -6.18
C GLU A 78 11.92 -10.15 -5.99
N TYR A 79 10.95 -10.65 -6.76
CA TYR A 79 9.58 -10.15 -6.75
C TYR A 79 8.89 -10.23 -5.37
N SER A 80 9.09 -11.33 -4.63
CA SER A 80 8.52 -11.46 -3.27
C SER A 80 9.02 -10.36 -2.32
N LYS A 81 10.26 -9.88 -2.52
CA LYS A 81 10.84 -8.78 -1.72
C LYS A 81 10.17 -7.44 -2.04
N SER A 82 9.87 -7.17 -3.30
CA SER A 82 9.15 -5.95 -3.71
C SER A 82 7.74 -5.90 -3.13
N LEU A 83 7.05 -7.04 -3.04
CA LEU A 83 5.73 -7.14 -2.41
C LEU A 83 5.77 -6.92 -0.91
N HIS A 84 6.75 -7.49 -0.23
CA HIS A 84 7.00 -7.22 1.20
C HIS A 84 7.22 -5.74 1.49
N MET A 85 7.96 -5.10 0.60
CA MET A 85 8.29 -3.70 0.68
C MET A 85 7.06 -2.80 0.44
N SER A 86 6.17 -3.18 -0.49
CA SER A 86 4.87 -2.52 -0.65
C SER A 86 3.96 -2.73 0.56
N LEU A 87 3.92 -3.92 1.15
CA LEU A 87 3.15 -4.18 2.37
C LEU A 87 3.63 -3.30 3.52
N PHE A 88 4.94 -3.27 3.78
CA PHE A 88 5.51 -2.48 4.88
C PHE A 88 5.25 -0.99 4.68
N GLY A 89 5.37 -0.50 3.44
CA GLY A 89 4.96 0.85 3.10
C GLY A 89 3.49 1.12 3.45
N ASN A 90 2.57 0.24 3.08
CA ASN A 90 1.14 0.40 3.37
C ASN A 90 0.86 0.39 4.88
N VAL A 91 1.55 -0.47 5.63
CA VAL A 91 1.45 -0.49 7.10
C VAL A 91 1.95 0.82 7.71
N LEU A 92 3.08 1.37 7.24
CA LEU A 92 3.57 2.67 7.70
C LEU A 92 2.56 3.78 7.39
N TRP A 93 1.99 3.78 6.17
CA TRP A 93 0.96 4.74 5.80
C TRP A 93 -0.26 4.61 6.72
N PHE A 94 -0.73 3.39 6.99
CA PHE A 94 -1.81 3.15 7.93
C PHE A 94 -1.52 3.70 9.34
N ILE A 95 -0.33 3.42 9.89
CA ILE A 95 0.08 3.92 11.21
C ILE A 95 0.09 5.44 11.24
N THR A 96 0.56 6.10 10.17
CA THR A 96 0.58 7.57 10.10
C THR A 96 -0.80 8.19 10.05
N VAL A 97 -1.76 7.56 9.34
CA VAL A 97 -3.16 8.01 9.30
C VAL A 97 -3.81 7.85 10.67
N VAL A 98 -3.68 6.66 11.28
CA VAL A 98 -4.21 6.39 12.64
C VAL A 98 -3.58 7.31 13.67
N GLY A 99 -2.24 7.48 13.63
CA GLY A 99 -1.52 8.39 14.50
C GLY A 99 -1.93 9.85 14.30
N GLY A 100 -2.23 10.24 13.07
CA GLY A 100 -2.80 11.55 12.74
C GLY A 100 -4.19 11.75 13.36
N ILE A 101 -5.07 10.75 13.28
CA ILE A 101 -6.41 10.80 13.88
C ILE A 101 -6.31 10.90 15.41
N ILE A 102 -5.52 10.04 16.04
CA ILE A 102 -5.30 10.07 17.49
C ILE A 102 -4.68 11.40 17.92
N GLY A 103 -3.66 11.86 17.20
CA GLY A 103 -3.01 13.15 17.47
C GLY A 103 -3.97 14.33 17.33
N SER A 104 -4.80 14.34 16.29
CA SER A 104 -5.83 15.38 16.09
C SER A 104 -6.85 15.38 17.22
N ALA A 105 -7.28 14.19 17.67
CA ALA A 105 -8.20 14.05 18.81
C ALA A 105 -7.58 14.57 20.12
N LEU A 106 -6.31 14.25 20.39
CA LEU A 106 -5.60 14.70 21.59
C LEU A 106 -5.34 16.21 21.60
N LEU A 107 -5.01 16.79 20.44
CA LEU A 107 -4.75 18.22 20.31
C LEU A 107 -6.01 19.05 20.00
N SER A 108 -7.19 18.41 19.92
CA SER A 108 -8.46 19.03 19.51
C SER A 108 -8.34 19.86 18.22
N LYS A 109 -7.50 19.40 17.28
CA LYS A 109 -7.34 20.01 15.96
C LYS A 109 -8.26 19.36 14.95
N GLU A 110 -8.58 20.11 13.90
CA GLU A 110 -9.32 19.57 12.76
C GLU A 110 -8.50 18.52 12.01
N LEU A 111 -9.18 17.45 11.60
CA LEU A 111 -8.59 16.39 10.79
C LEU A 111 -8.20 16.97 9.43
N SER A 112 -6.90 16.97 9.13
CA SER A 112 -6.35 17.49 7.89
C SER A 112 -5.80 16.39 6.99
N VAL A 113 -6.00 16.54 5.68
CA VAL A 113 -5.42 15.70 4.61
C VAL A 113 -3.89 15.61 4.71
N PHE A 114 -3.27 16.53 5.46
CA PHE A 114 -1.86 16.51 5.83
C PHE A 114 -1.37 15.14 6.31
N TYR A 115 -2.10 14.45 7.20
CA TYR A 115 -1.66 13.16 7.74
C TYR A 115 -1.63 12.05 6.67
N ILE A 116 -2.56 12.11 5.71
CA ILE A 116 -2.58 11.19 4.57
C ILE A 116 -1.39 11.48 3.64
N ALA A 117 -1.10 12.76 3.39
CA ALA A 117 0.04 13.17 2.56
C ALA A 117 1.39 12.79 3.20
N VAL A 118 1.54 12.97 4.51
CA VAL A 118 2.73 12.55 5.26
C VAL A 118 2.93 11.04 5.15
N GLY A 119 1.86 10.26 5.27
CA GLY A 119 1.91 8.81 5.08
C GLY A 119 2.35 8.38 3.69
N MET A 120 1.87 9.07 2.64
CA MET A 120 2.33 8.88 1.26
C MET A 120 3.84 9.11 1.12
N TYR A 121 4.38 10.19 1.71
CA TYR A 121 5.82 10.48 1.66
C TYR A 121 6.65 9.47 2.45
N ILE A 122 6.16 8.99 3.59
CA ILE A 122 6.81 7.95 4.39
C ILE A 122 6.84 6.63 3.62
N PHE A 123 5.73 6.25 2.98
CA PHE A 123 5.64 5.10 2.09
C PHE A 123 6.69 5.20 0.97
N ALA A 124 6.73 6.33 0.26
CA ALA A 124 7.65 6.54 -0.85
C ALA A 124 9.12 6.48 -0.39
N SER A 125 9.43 7.15 0.72
CA SER A 125 10.79 7.19 1.29
C SER A 125 11.28 5.80 1.71
N PHE A 126 10.42 5.01 2.34
CA PHE A 126 10.74 3.63 2.68
C PHE A 126 11.02 2.80 1.42
N ARG A 127 10.20 2.96 0.36
CA ARG A 127 10.44 2.25 -0.90
C ARG A 127 11.77 2.69 -1.55
N ILE A 128 12.08 3.97 -1.56
CA ILE A 128 13.37 4.46 -2.10
C ILE A 128 14.54 3.87 -1.29
N GLY A 129 14.42 3.84 0.03
CA GLY A 129 15.44 3.31 0.93
C GLY A 129 15.80 1.86 0.61
N ILE A 130 14.81 0.97 0.50
CA ILE A 130 15.07 -0.45 0.21
C ILE A 130 15.54 -0.65 -1.25
N MET A 131 14.98 0.05 -2.24
CA MET A 131 15.43 -0.08 -3.65
C MET A 131 16.89 0.33 -3.84
N THR A 132 17.32 1.39 -3.15
CA THR A 132 18.68 1.93 -3.28
C THR A 132 19.70 1.13 -2.47
N THR A 133 19.34 0.68 -1.26
CA THR A 133 20.26 -0.03 -0.37
C THR A 133 20.38 -1.53 -0.66
N THR A 134 19.27 -2.21 -0.94
CA THR A 134 19.27 -3.68 -1.09
C THR A 134 19.38 -4.16 -2.52
N LEU A 135 18.84 -3.41 -3.48
CA LEU A 135 18.85 -3.76 -4.91
C LEU A 135 19.87 -2.94 -5.71
N GLY A 136 20.54 -1.96 -5.08
CA GLY A 136 21.58 -1.15 -5.72
C GLY A 136 21.10 -0.32 -6.92
N ILE A 137 19.79 -0.07 -7.03
CA ILE A 137 19.22 0.69 -8.15
C ILE A 137 19.56 2.17 -7.97
N SER A 138 19.97 2.83 -9.06
CA SER A 138 20.30 4.26 -9.06
C SER A 138 19.15 5.10 -8.47
N LEU A 139 19.48 6.01 -7.56
CA LEU A 139 18.53 6.85 -6.82
C LEU A 139 17.52 7.58 -7.73
N LYS A 140 17.94 8.06 -8.91
CA LYS A 140 17.05 8.72 -9.88
C LYS A 140 15.91 7.81 -10.35
N LYS A 141 16.22 6.54 -10.69
CA LYS A 141 15.22 5.56 -11.15
C LYS A 141 14.34 5.08 -10.01
N SER A 142 14.92 4.82 -8.85
CA SER A 142 14.19 4.40 -7.64
C SER A 142 13.20 5.47 -7.20
N CYS A 143 13.58 6.75 -7.25
CA CYS A 143 12.70 7.85 -6.87
C CYS A 143 11.42 7.83 -7.72
N VAL A 144 11.56 7.84 -9.05
CA VAL A 144 10.39 7.85 -9.95
C VAL A 144 9.49 6.64 -9.68
N LEU A 145 10.07 5.43 -9.70
CA LEU A 145 9.30 4.19 -9.57
C LEU A 145 8.61 4.04 -8.19
N CYS A 146 9.28 4.45 -7.11
CA CYS A 146 8.74 4.34 -5.76
C CYS A 146 7.67 5.41 -5.43
N PHE A 147 7.66 6.53 -6.15
CA PHE A 147 6.62 7.55 -5.98
C PHE A 147 5.32 7.23 -6.74
N VAL A 148 5.37 6.47 -7.84
CA VAL A 148 4.16 6.20 -8.66
C VAL A 148 3.06 5.54 -7.85
N GLN A 149 3.38 4.50 -7.07
CA GLN A 149 2.38 3.77 -6.28
C GLN A 149 1.67 4.61 -5.22
N PRO A 150 2.37 5.22 -4.25
CA PRO A 150 1.71 5.98 -3.20
C PRO A 150 1.02 7.22 -3.77
N LEU A 151 1.58 7.85 -4.80
CA LEU A 151 0.97 9.02 -5.44
C LEU A 151 -0.33 8.67 -6.16
N ALA A 152 -0.38 7.58 -6.94
CA ALA A 152 -1.58 7.17 -7.65
C ALA A 152 -2.71 6.79 -6.67
N MET A 153 -2.37 6.09 -5.58
CA MET A 153 -3.34 5.78 -4.51
C MET A 153 -3.84 7.06 -3.83
N PHE A 154 -2.94 8.00 -3.54
CA PHE A 154 -3.27 9.29 -2.92
C PHE A 154 -4.21 10.15 -3.79
N LEU A 155 -3.96 10.21 -5.10
CA LEU A 155 -4.78 10.98 -6.03
C LEU A 155 -6.21 10.45 -6.16
N ILE A 156 -6.42 9.15 -5.96
CA ILE A 156 -7.77 8.54 -5.93
C ILE A 156 -8.47 8.85 -4.60
N LEU A 157 -7.72 8.90 -3.50
CA LEU A 157 -8.26 9.12 -2.16
C LEU A 157 -8.56 10.58 -1.84
N ILE A 158 -7.92 11.52 -2.52
CA ILE A 158 -8.24 12.93 -2.38
C ILE A 158 -9.46 13.25 -3.24
N PRO A 159 -10.52 13.83 -2.66
CA PRO A 159 -11.63 14.33 -3.47
C PRO A 159 -11.07 15.39 -4.41
N MET A 160 -11.27 15.25 -5.72
CA MET A 160 -10.82 16.20 -6.74
C MET A 160 -11.56 17.55 -6.68
N THR A 161 -11.99 18.00 -5.51
CA THR A 161 -12.47 19.36 -5.28
C THR A 161 -11.40 20.41 -5.57
N CYS A 162 -10.11 20.05 -5.57
CA CYS A 162 -9.03 20.89 -6.14
C CYS A 162 -9.17 21.10 -7.67
N GLY A 163 -9.82 20.19 -8.40
CA GLY A 163 -10.20 20.40 -9.80
C GLY A 163 -11.51 21.19 -9.97
N ARG A 164 -12.34 21.27 -8.94
CA ARG A 164 -13.58 22.06 -8.93
C ARG A 164 -13.39 23.49 -8.42
N PHE A 165 -12.33 23.78 -7.67
CA PHE A 165 -11.98 25.15 -7.28
C PHE A 165 -11.68 26.04 -8.50
N PHE A 166 -11.13 25.47 -9.57
CA PHE A 166 -10.89 26.20 -10.83
C PHE A 166 -12.17 26.42 -11.66
N MET A 167 -13.22 25.61 -11.45
CA MET A 167 -14.46 25.70 -12.23
C MET A 167 -15.57 26.48 -11.51
N ILE A 168 -15.52 26.59 -10.18
CA ILE A 168 -16.50 27.33 -9.37
C ILE A 168 -16.08 28.81 -9.16
N TYR A 169 -14.80 29.17 -9.36
CA TYR A 169 -14.34 30.57 -9.41
C TYR A 169 -14.36 31.18 -10.83
N SER A 170 -15.13 30.59 -11.74
CA SER A 170 -15.32 31.09 -13.11
C SER A 170 -16.78 31.38 -13.42
N HIS A 171 -17.53 31.91 -12.44
CA HIS A 171 -18.81 32.59 -12.68
C HIS A 171 -19.12 33.63 -11.61
#